data_AF-A0A923ZWJ5-F1
#
_entry.id   AF-A0A923ZWJ5-F1
#
_cell.length_a   1.000
_cell.length_b   1.000
_cell.length_c   1.000
_cell.angle_alpha   90.00
_cell.angle_beta   90.00
_cell.angle_gamma   90.00
#
_symmetry.space_group_name_H-M   'P 1'
#
loop_
_entity.id
_entity.type
_entity.pdbx_description
1 polymer ?
#
loop_
_entity_poly.entity_id
_entity_poly.type
_entity_poly.pdbx_seq_one_letter_code
_entity_poly.pdbx_strand_id
1 'polypeptide(L)'
;MSEIDTSGGGKKGGKPKGKKMSTRVDFTPMVDLGFLLITFFMLTTTMSTPQAMEINMPVKEDKVEDESKVKASQAVTLLLAENDKVVYYFIDAVTGEPMTPVVTNYSATGIRKTLLKENRDRNRVGVDSIPVYKKMFAERKMDEPTMRKRISAIKAYKDGLIVVIKADDKAKYKNIVDILDEMSICNIGRYAVVDITPAEVEMIKTVKL
;
A
#
# COMPACT_ATOMS: atom_id res chain seq x y z
N MET A 1 27.20 43.46 26.99
CA MET A 1 27.36 44.87 27.35
C MET A 1 26.00 45.37 27.85
N SER A 2 25.78 45.93 29.03
CA SER A 2 26.51 46.08 30.29
C SER A 2 25.44 46.56 31.27
N GLU A 3 25.34 45.94 32.44
CA GLU A 3 24.49 46.40 33.54
C GLU A 3 25.21 47.57 34.24
N ILE A 4 24.54 48.72 34.41
CA ILE A 4 25.01 49.81 35.26
C ILE A 4 23.87 50.13 36.21
N ASP A 5 24.10 49.77 37.47
CA ASP A 5 23.33 50.19 38.63
C ASP A 5 23.86 51.55 39.10
N THR A 6 22.97 52.51 39.33
CA THR A 6 23.30 53.76 40.05
C THR A 6 22.12 54.19 40.90
N SER A 7 22.10 53.68 42.13
CA SER A 7 21.35 54.27 43.24
C SER A 7 21.94 55.64 43.61
N GLY A 8 21.13 56.70 43.57
CA GLY A 8 21.49 58.03 44.05
C GLY A 8 20.24 58.82 44.44
N GLY A 9 20.07 59.07 45.74
CA GLY A 9 18.90 59.73 46.32
C GLY A 9 18.85 61.25 46.09
N GLY A 10 17.63 61.78 45.93
CA GLY A 10 17.33 63.21 45.90
C GLY A 10 15.87 63.48 45.52
N LYS A 11 15.05 63.89 46.49
CA LYS A 11 13.58 64.03 46.40
C LYS A 11 13.18 65.46 46.00
N LYS A 12 12.52 65.67 44.85
CA LYS A 12 11.40 66.63 44.67
C LYS A 12 10.80 66.62 43.25
N GLY A 13 9.52 66.27 43.17
CA GLY A 13 8.52 66.90 42.30
C GLY A 13 8.62 66.68 40.79
N GLY A 14 8.10 65.55 40.30
CA GLY A 14 7.80 65.37 38.87
C GLY A 14 6.91 64.15 38.66
N LYS A 15 5.72 64.36 38.08
CA LYS A 15 4.66 63.38 37.74
C LYS A 15 5.18 61.94 37.49
N PRO A 16 4.53 60.89 38.01
CA PRO A 16 4.83 59.52 37.59
C PRO A 16 4.52 59.39 36.09
N LYS A 17 5.55 59.45 35.25
CA LYS A 17 5.43 59.09 33.84
C LYS A 17 5.12 57.59 33.81
N GLY A 18 3.91 57.25 33.35
CA GLY A 18 3.48 55.87 33.16
C GLY A 18 4.56 55.08 32.41
N LYS A 19 4.95 53.93 32.96
CA LYS A 19 5.96 53.04 32.41
C LYS A 19 5.46 52.59 31.03
N LYS A 20 6.00 53.18 29.95
CA LYS A 20 5.69 52.77 28.58
C LYS A 20 6.24 51.35 28.41
N MET A 21 5.38 50.33 28.51
CA MET A 21 5.75 48.98 28.11
C MET A 21 6.10 49.00 26.62
N SER A 22 7.28 48.49 26.29
CA SER A 22 7.72 48.34 24.91
C SER A 22 6.74 47.46 24.16
N THR A 23 6.10 47.99 23.13
CA THR A 23 5.21 47.26 22.20
C THR A 23 6.01 46.53 21.12
N ARG A 24 7.20 46.00 21.46
CA ARG A 24 7.94 45.17 20.52
C ARG A 24 7.24 43.82 20.47
N VAL A 25 6.47 43.61 19.39
CA VAL A 25 5.75 42.36 19.14
C VAL A 25 6.78 41.26 18.92
N ASP A 26 6.74 40.25 19.78
CA ASP A 26 7.56 39.07 19.63
C ASP A 26 6.90 38.15 18.58
N PHE A 27 7.61 37.91 17.47
CA PHE A 27 7.16 37.03 16.40
C PHE A 27 7.58 35.57 16.63
N THR A 28 8.33 35.27 17.70
CA THR A 28 8.72 33.90 18.08
C THR A 28 7.56 32.90 18.09
N PRO A 29 6.37 33.21 18.65
CA PRO A 29 5.22 32.29 18.57
C PRO A 29 4.65 32.12 17.15
N MET A 30 4.81 33.09 16.23
CA MET A 30 4.36 32.95 14.84
C MET A 30 5.30 32.09 14.00
N VAL A 31 6.61 32.17 14.26
CA VAL A 31 7.63 31.36 13.56
C VAL A 31 7.54 29.89 13.99
N ASP A 32 7.33 29.62 15.27
CA ASP A 32 7.19 28.26 15.81
C ASP A 32 5.95 27.54 15.24
N LEU A 33 4.83 28.26 15.08
CA LEU A 33 3.60 27.72 14.48
C LEU A 33 3.80 27.37 13.00
N GLY A 34 4.58 28.18 12.26
CA GLY A 34 4.97 27.88 10.87
C GLY A 34 5.91 26.69 10.76
N PHE A 35 6.89 26.56 11.65
CA PHE A 35 7.82 25.43 11.68
C PHE A 35 7.11 24.11 12.03
N LEU A 36 6.16 24.14 12.96
CA LEU A 36 5.30 23.00 13.29
C LEU A 36 4.47 22.54 12.08
N LEU A 37 3.95 23.47 11.29
CA LEU A 37 3.16 23.14 10.10
C LEU A 37 4.02 22.54 8.99
N ILE A 38 5.22 23.08 8.73
CA ILE A 38 6.13 22.55 7.71
C ILE A 38 6.61 21.16 8.10
N THR A 39 6.98 20.95 9.38
CA THR A 39 7.39 19.63 9.87
C THR A 39 6.23 18.64 9.85
N PHE A 40 5.01 19.03 10.25
CA PHE A 40 3.83 18.19 10.15
C PHE A 40 3.49 17.83 8.69
N PHE A 41 3.54 18.78 7.76
CA PHE A 41 3.27 18.56 6.34
C PHE A 41 4.36 17.70 5.67
N MET A 42 5.62 17.91 6.04
CA MET A 42 6.74 17.11 5.52
C MET A 42 6.74 15.68 6.11
N LEU A 43 6.34 15.50 7.36
CA LEU A 43 6.25 14.19 8.01
C LEU A 43 5.01 13.41 7.51
N THR A 44 3.87 14.09 7.31
CA THR A 44 2.67 13.49 6.70
C THR A 44 2.86 13.16 5.21
N THR A 45 3.68 13.90 4.45
CA THR A 45 4.01 13.52 3.06
C THR A 45 4.91 12.28 2.98
N THR A 46 5.78 12.03 3.96
CA THR A 46 6.61 10.79 3.96
C THR A 46 5.83 9.50 4.26
N MET A 47 4.66 9.59 4.91
CA MET A 47 3.80 8.43 5.21
C MET A 47 2.97 7.93 4.02
N SER A 48 3.11 8.54 2.84
CA SER A 48 2.32 8.21 1.64
C SER A 48 3.14 7.61 0.50
N THR A 49 4.22 6.88 0.79
CA THR A 49 4.83 6.03 -0.24
C THR A 49 4.01 4.74 -0.37
N PRO A 50 3.23 4.53 -1.45
CA PRO A 50 2.67 3.21 -1.69
C PRO A 50 3.84 2.25 -1.87
N GLN A 51 3.94 1.23 -1.01
CA GLN A 51 4.76 0.04 -1.25
C GLN A 51 4.07 -0.81 -2.35
N ALA A 52 3.76 -0.21 -3.49
CA ALA A 52 3.40 -0.92 -4.69
C ALA A 52 4.69 -1.06 -5.49
N MET A 53 5.16 -2.30 -5.66
CA MET A 53 6.18 -2.55 -6.67
C MET A 53 5.51 -2.27 -8.01
N GLU A 54 5.93 -1.23 -8.73
CA GLU A 54 5.54 -1.03 -10.12
C GLU A 54 6.02 -2.25 -10.91
N ILE A 55 5.10 -3.18 -11.19
CA ILE A 55 5.35 -4.19 -12.20
C ILE A 55 5.28 -3.43 -13.53
N ASN A 56 6.42 -2.87 -13.95
CA ASN A 56 6.63 -2.58 -15.35
C ASN A 56 6.51 -3.91 -16.09
N MET A 57 5.33 -4.17 -16.65
CA MET A 57 5.17 -5.18 -17.68
C MET A 57 6.25 -4.88 -18.74
N PRO A 58 7.13 -5.83 -19.08
CA PRO A 58 8.12 -5.60 -20.11
C PRO A 58 7.40 -5.22 -21.40
N VAL A 59 7.64 -4.00 -21.87
CA VAL A 59 7.29 -3.61 -23.23
C VAL A 59 8.02 -4.57 -24.16
N LYS A 60 7.29 -5.07 -25.16
CA LYS A 60 7.80 -6.00 -26.17
C LYS A 60 9.19 -5.58 -26.64
N GLU A 61 10.19 -6.39 -26.33
CA GLU A 61 11.41 -6.49 -27.13
C GLU A 61 11.46 -7.90 -27.72
N ASP A 62 12.01 -8.02 -28.92
CA ASP A 62 11.71 -9.03 -29.95
C ASP A 62 12.17 -10.48 -29.66
N LYS A 63 12.27 -10.88 -28.38
CA LYS A 63 12.55 -12.27 -27.93
C LYS A 63 11.60 -12.77 -26.83
N VAL A 64 10.48 -12.09 -26.58
CA VAL A 64 9.70 -12.18 -25.33
C VAL A 64 8.34 -12.89 -25.49
N GLU A 65 7.99 -13.47 -26.63
CA GLU A 65 6.64 -14.06 -26.81
C GLU A 65 6.36 -15.25 -25.88
N ASP A 66 7.28 -16.21 -25.73
CA ASP A 66 7.04 -17.39 -24.87
C ASP A 66 7.15 -17.05 -23.38
N GLU A 67 8.11 -16.22 -22.97
CA GLU A 67 8.21 -15.79 -21.58
C GLU A 67 7.04 -14.90 -21.15
N SER A 68 6.52 -14.06 -22.05
CA SER A 68 5.36 -13.21 -21.76
C SER A 68 4.08 -14.03 -21.66
N LYS A 69 3.87 -15.01 -22.55
CA LYS A 69 2.73 -15.94 -22.48
C LYS A 69 2.76 -16.78 -21.21
N VAL A 70 3.92 -17.31 -20.83
CA VAL A 70 4.07 -18.08 -19.57
C VAL A 70 3.81 -17.17 -18.36
N LYS A 71 4.34 -15.95 -18.32
CA LYS A 71 4.06 -14.98 -17.23
C LYS A 71 2.60 -14.53 -17.19
N ALA A 72 1.92 -14.44 -18.35
CA ALA A 72 0.49 -14.12 -18.44
C ALA A 72 -0.39 -15.28 -17.91
N SER A 73 -0.04 -16.53 -18.23
CA SER A 73 -0.70 -17.71 -17.63
C SER A 73 -0.50 -17.81 -16.12
N GLN A 74 0.56 -17.16 -15.61
CA GLN A 74 0.83 -17.08 -14.18
C GLN A 74 0.01 -16.01 -13.45
N ALA A 75 -0.69 -15.15 -14.18
CA ALA A 75 -1.49 -14.08 -13.62
C ALA A 75 -2.94 -14.51 -13.39
N VAL A 76 -3.49 -14.09 -12.25
CA VAL A 76 -4.95 -14.01 -12.06
C VAL A 76 -5.36 -12.55 -12.18
N THR A 77 -6.36 -12.29 -13.01
CA THR A 77 -6.94 -10.94 -13.13
C THR A 77 -8.16 -10.87 -12.24
N LEU A 78 -8.19 -9.88 -11.36
CA LEU A 78 -9.30 -9.56 -10.47
C LEU A 78 -9.95 -8.26 -10.97
N LEU A 79 -11.19 -8.38 -11.41
CA LEU A 79 -12.06 -7.28 -11.77
C LEU A 79 -12.95 -6.95 -10.56
N LEU A 80 -12.73 -5.79 -9.96
CA LEU A 80 -13.56 -5.30 -8.87
C LEU A 80 -14.79 -4.62 -9.48
N ALA A 81 -15.97 -5.09 -9.11
CA ALA A 81 -17.22 -4.62 -9.70
C ALA A 81 -18.15 -4.01 -8.64
N GLU A 82 -19.33 -3.58 -9.10
CA GLU A 82 -20.40 -3.09 -8.24
C GLU A 82 -20.92 -4.18 -7.28
N ASN A 83 -21.63 -3.78 -6.22
CA ASN A 83 -22.25 -4.68 -5.23
C ASN A 83 -21.27 -5.57 -4.45
N ASP A 84 -20.05 -5.09 -4.23
CA ASP A 84 -19.00 -5.77 -3.46
C ASP A 84 -18.70 -7.19 -4.01
N LYS A 85 -18.82 -7.33 -5.33
CA LYS A 85 -18.48 -8.53 -6.09
C LYS A 85 -17.12 -8.39 -6.75
N VAL A 86 -16.41 -9.52 -6.80
CA VAL A 86 -15.14 -9.66 -7.51
C VAL A 86 -15.38 -10.66 -8.63
N VAL A 87 -15.06 -10.29 -9.85
CA VAL A 87 -15.01 -11.23 -10.98
C VAL A 87 -13.55 -11.55 -11.22
N TYR A 88 -13.17 -12.82 -11.25
CA TYR A 88 -11.79 -13.19 -11.56
C TYR A 88 -11.72 -14.18 -12.70
N TYR A 89 -10.62 -14.12 -13.44
CA TYR A 89 -10.32 -15.06 -14.52
C TYR A 89 -8.82 -15.31 -14.62
N PHE A 90 -8.47 -16.41 -15.27
CA PHE A 90 -7.10 -16.76 -15.65
C PHE A 90 -6.98 -16.68 -17.17
N ILE A 91 -5.75 -16.54 -17.64
CA ILE A 91 -5.44 -16.66 -19.07
C ILE A 91 -5.03 -18.10 -19.34
N ASP A 92 -5.62 -18.72 -20.36
CA ASP A 92 -5.24 -20.04 -20.82
C ASP A 92 -3.79 -20.01 -21.37
N ALA A 93 -2.94 -20.90 -20.86
CA ALA A 93 -1.52 -20.93 -21.24
C ALA A 93 -1.29 -21.33 -22.71
N VAL A 94 -2.25 -22.04 -23.32
CA VAL A 94 -2.15 -22.59 -24.68
C VAL A 94 -2.77 -21.62 -25.69
N THR A 95 -3.98 -21.12 -25.41
CA THR A 95 -4.69 -20.23 -26.35
C THR A 95 -4.35 -18.76 -26.14
N GLY A 96 -3.89 -18.37 -24.94
CA GLY A 96 -3.67 -16.98 -24.56
C GLY A 96 -4.98 -16.19 -24.34
N GLU A 97 -6.13 -16.87 -24.34
CA GLU A 97 -7.43 -16.24 -24.17
C GLU A 97 -7.90 -16.27 -22.70
N PRO A 98 -8.76 -15.33 -22.28
CA PRO A 98 -9.39 -15.37 -20.96
C PRO A 98 -10.25 -16.61 -20.80
N MET A 99 -9.98 -17.39 -19.74
CA MET A 99 -10.87 -18.46 -19.30
C MET A 99 -12.19 -17.87 -18.79
N THR A 100 -13.20 -18.74 -18.61
CA THR A 100 -14.52 -18.33 -18.14
C THR A 100 -14.41 -17.58 -16.79
N PRO A 101 -14.90 -16.33 -16.72
CA PRO A 101 -14.85 -15.54 -15.50
C PRO A 101 -15.76 -16.12 -14.42
N VAL A 102 -15.29 -16.05 -13.17
CA VAL A 102 -16.00 -16.54 -11.99
C VAL A 102 -16.30 -15.38 -11.05
N VAL A 103 -17.55 -15.31 -10.59
CA VAL A 103 -17.99 -14.32 -9.59
C VAL A 103 -17.72 -14.83 -8.18
N THR A 104 -17.15 -13.97 -7.35
CA THR A 104 -16.91 -14.20 -5.94
C THR A 104 -17.09 -12.91 -5.15
N ASN A 105 -16.74 -12.94 -3.87
CA ASN A 105 -16.81 -11.81 -2.94
C ASN A 105 -15.55 -11.73 -2.07
N TYR A 106 -15.48 -10.70 -1.24
CA TYR A 106 -14.37 -10.43 -0.31
C TYR A 106 -14.38 -11.28 0.97
N SER A 107 -15.26 -12.29 1.08
CA SER A 107 -15.31 -13.13 2.27
C SER A 107 -14.13 -14.11 2.34
N ALA A 108 -13.87 -14.64 3.54
CA ALA A 108 -12.85 -15.68 3.73
C ALA A 108 -13.12 -16.96 2.90
N THR A 109 -14.38 -17.23 2.58
CA THR A 109 -14.79 -18.34 1.70
C THR A 109 -14.81 -17.97 0.22
N GLY A 110 -14.74 -16.68 -0.11
CA GLY A 110 -14.73 -16.14 -1.46
C GLY A 110 -13.33 -16.07 -2.03
N ILE A 111 -12.89 -14.86 -2.41
CA ILE A 111 -11.63 -14.66 -3.12
C ILE A 111 -10.41 -15.15 -2.33
N ARG A 112 -10.43 -15.04 -1.00
CA ARG A 112 -9.34 -15.49 -0.13
C ARG A 112 -9.01 -16.96 -0.33
N LYS A 113 -10.03 -17.82 -0.44
CA LYS A 113 -9.84 -19.27 -0.61
C LYS A 113 -9.10 -19.56 -1.92
N THR A 114 -9.51 -18.89 -3.00
CA THR A 114 -8.89 -19.03 -4.32
C THR A 114 -7.44 -18.54 -4.28
N LEU A 115 -7.20 -17.34 -3.75
CA LEU A 115 -5.86 -16.75 -3.66
C LEU A 115 -4.89 -17.60 -2.82
N LEU A 116 -5.34 -18.13 -1.68
CA LEU A 116 -4.52 -19.03 -0.84
C LEU A 116 -4.19 -20.33 -1.57
N LYS A 117 -5.17 -20.92 -2.25
CA LYS A 117 -4.99 -22.16 -3.02
C LYS A 117 -3.97 -21.94 -4.14
N GLU A 118 -4.17 -20.92 -4.96
CA GLU A 118 -3.30 -20.63 -6.11
C GLU A 118 -1.88 -20.24 -5.69
N ASN A 119 -1.74 -19.45 -4.62
CA ASN A 119 -0.42 -19.10 -4.09
C ASN A 119 0.32 -20.35 -3.60
N ARG A 120 -0.39 -21.24 -2.91
CA ARG A 120 0.17 -22.52 -2.43
C ARG A 120 0.49 -23.47 -3.58
N ASP A 121 -0.36 -23.60 -4.59
CA ASP A 121 -0.15 -24.52 -5.70
C ASP A 121 1.10 -24.11 -6.51
N ARG A 122 1.40 -22.81 -6.60
CA ARG A 122 2.59 -22.27 -7.29
C ARG A 122 3.87 -22.33 -6.47
N ASN A 123 3.80 -22.15 -5.15
CA ASN A 123 4.96 -22.18 -4.27
C ASN A 123 4.69 -22.97 -2.99
N ARG A 124 4.38 -24.26 -3.15
CA ARG A 124 3.93 -25.10 -2.03
C ARG A 124 4.93 -25.13 -0.87
N VAL A 125 6.19 -25.38 -1.18
CA VAL A 125 7.25 -25.51 -0.17
C VAL A 125 7.47 -24.18 0.55
N GLY A 126 7.52 -23.06 -0.18
CA GLY A 126 7.68 -21.74 0.40
C GLY A 126 6.48 -21.36 1.27
N VAL A 127 5.26 -21.45 0.74
CA VAL A 127 4.04 -21.02 1.44
C VAL A 127 3.78 -21.86 2.68
N ASP A 128 3.97 -23.18 2.63
CA ASP A 128 3.78 -24.08 3.78
C ASP A 128 4.80 -23.82 4.90
N SER A 129 5.95 -23.20 4.59
CA SER A 129 6.95 -22.81 5.60
C SER A 129 6.63 -21.51 6.35
N ILE A 130 5.73 -20.66 5.82
CA ILE A 130 5.30 -19.40 6.48
C ILE A 130 4.73 -19.64 7.89
N PRO A 131 3.74 -20.52 8.11
CA PRO A 131 3.22 -20.78 9.45
C PRO A 131 4.29 -21.35 10.39
N VAL A 132 5.26 -22.12 9.85
CA VAL A 132 6.39 -22.63 10.62
C VAL A 132 7.27 -21.50 11.12
N TYR A 133 7.63 -20.53 10.25
CA TYR A 133 8.42 -19.36 10.67
C TYR A 133 7.67 -18.48 11.67
N LYS A 134 6.37 -18.26 11.48
CA LYS A 134 5.53 -17.54 12.46
C LYS A 134 5.49 -18.25 13.82
N LYS A 135 5.42 -19.59 13.82
CA LYS A 135 5.47 -20.41 15.04
C LYS A 135 6.85 -20.35 15.71
N MET A 136 7.94 -20.46 14.95
CA MET A 136 9.30 -20.33 15.48
C MET A 136 9.56 -18.96 16.10
N PHE A 137 9.03 -17.90 15.48
CA PHE A 137 9.07 -16.55 16.05
C PHE A 137 8.28 -16.46 17.36
N ALA A 138 7.06 -16.99 17.40
CA ALA A 138 6.24 -17.05 18.62
C ALA A 138 6.91 -17.85 19.76
N GLU A 139 7.63 -18.91 19.42
CA GLU A 139 8.42 -19.72 20.35
C GLU A 139 9.78 -19.09 20.73
N ARG A 140 10.07 -17.85 20.30
CA ARG A 140 11.35 -17.13 20.48
C ARG A 140 12.58 -17.88 19.94
N LYS A 141 12.38 -18.79 18.99
CA LYS A 141 13.45 -19.55 18.29
C LYS A 141 13.95 -18.85 17.04
N MET A 142 13.39 -17.69 16.70
CA MET A 142 13.73 -16.90 15.52
C MET A 142 13.53 -15.41 15.84
N ASP A 143 14.43 -14.57 15.35
CA ASP A 143 14.35 -13.13 15.41
C ASP A 143 13.42 -12.56 14.32
N GLU A 144 12.82 -11.41 14.59
CA GLU A 144 11.90 -10.74 13.66
C GLU A 144 12.53 -10.40 12.30
N PRO A 145 13.77 -9.86 12.22
CA PRO A 145 14.42 -9.57 10.94
C PRO A 145 14.60 -10.82 10.07
N THR A 146 15.03 -11.94 10.66
CA THR A 146 15.18 -13.21 9.93
C THR A 146 13.84 -13.75 9.45
N MET A 147 12.80 -13.71 10.29
CA MET A 147 11.46 -14.13 9.89
C MET A 147 10.97 -13.29 8.70
N ARG A 148 11.06 -11.96 8.81
CA ARG A 148 10.64 -11.04 7.76
C ARG A 148 11.38 -11.32 6.45
N LYS A 149 12.70 -11.54 6.51
CA LYS A 149 13.53 -11.86 5.34
C LYS A 149 13.12 -13.18 4.67
N ARG A 150 12.79 -14.21 5.44
CA ARG A 150 12.32 -15.48 4.90
C ARG A 150 10.95 -15.35 4.24
N ILE A 151 10.02 -14.66 4.90
CA ILE A 151 8.68 -14.40 4.34
C ILE A 151 8.78 -13.53 3.07
N SER A 152 9.62 -12.50 3.07
CA SER A 152 9.81 -11.65 1.87
C SER A 152 10.41 -12.45 0.70
N ALA A 153 11.33 -13.38 0.95
CA ALA A 153 11.87 -14.24 -0.09
C ALA A 153 10.81 -15.16 -0.70
N ILE A 154 9.90 -15.69 0.12
CA ILE A 154 8.76 -16.50 -0.36
C ILE A 154 7.80 -15.65 -1.20
N LYS A 155 7.50 -14.43 -0.74
CA LYS A 155 6.64 -13.47 -1.45
C LYS A 155 7.25 -13.00 -2.78
N ALA A 156 8.58 -12.95 -2.87
CA ALA A 156 9.32 -12.53 -4.06
C ALA A 156 9.63 -13.69 -5.02
N TYR A 157 9.08 -14.89 -4.79
CA TYR A 157 9.32 -16.06 -5.64
C TYR A 157 8.99 -15.76 -7.10
N LYS A 158 9.95 -16.06 -8.00
CA LYS A 158 9.91 -15.66 -9.41
C LYS A 158 8.66 -16.19 -10.13
N ASP A 159 8.34 -17.46 -9.87
CA ASP A 159 7.22 -18.18 -10.50
C ASP A 159 5.97 -18.21 -9.58
N GLY A 160 5.91 -17.30 -8.61
CA GLY A 160 4.77 -17.14 -7.71
C GLY A 160 3.53 -16.59 -8.42
N LEU A 161 2.39 -16.61 -7.71
CA LEU A 161 1.15 -16.03 -8.21
C LEU A 161 1.34 -14.53 -8.47
N ILE A 162 0.93 -14.08 -9.67
CA ILE A 162 0.83 -12.66 -10.01
C ILE A 162 -0.65 -12.28 -9.96
N VAL A 163 -1.00 -11.19 -9.29
CA VAL A 163 -2.38 -10.71 -9.20
C VAL A 163 -2.50 -9.35 -9.90
N VAL A 164 -3.31 -9.28 -10.95
CA VAL A 164 -3.64 -8.01 -11.62
C VAL A 164 -4.98 -7.54 -11.10
N ILE A 165 -5.01 -6.39 -10.44
CA ILE A 165 -6.20 -5.80 -9.83
C ILE A 165 -6.68 -4.68 -10.74
N LYS A 166 -7.90 -4.78 -11.23
CA LYS A 166 -8.54 -3.75 -12.06
C LYS A 166 -9.88 -3.40 -11.47
N ALA A 167 -10.12 -2.11 -11.26
CA ALA A 167 -11.38 -1.62 -10.70
C ALA A 167 -12.25 -1.05 -11.81
N ASP A 168 -13.53 -1.42 -11.83
CA ASP A 168 -14.55 -0.73 -12.62
C ASP A 168 -14.85 0.64 -11.99
N ASP A 169 -15.34 1.59 -12.78
CA ASP A 169 -15.71 2.94 -12.31
C ASP A 169 -16.81 2.89 -11.23
N LYS A 170 -17.59 1.81 -11.21
CA LYS A 170 -18.65 1.55 -10.23
C LYS A 170 -18.17 0.84 -8.97
N ALA A 171 -16.91 0.40 -8.93
CA ALA A 171 -16.35 -0.21 -7.74
C ALA A 171 -16.09 0.85 -6.66
N LYS A 172 -16.35 0.48 -5.39
CA LYS A 172 -16.08 1.38 -4.27
C LYS A 172 -14.59 1.40 -3.97
N TYR A 173 -14.07 2.54 -3.49
CA TYR A 173 -12.68 2.60 -3.00
C TYR A 173 -12.39 1.56 -1.91
N LYS A 174 -13.37 1.29 -1.04
CA LYS A 174 -13.30 0.22 -0.03
C LYS A 174 -12.92 -1.13 -0.64
N ASN A 175 -13.45 -1.46 -1.82
CA ASN A 175 -13.20 -2.74 -2.49
C ASN A 175 -11.73 -2.89 -2.92
N ILE A 176 -11.05 -1.78 -3.24
CA ILE A 176 -9.62 -1.76 -3.53
C ILE A 176 -8.82 -1.99 -2.25
N VAL A 177 -9.19 -1.34 -1.15
CA VAL A 177 -8.53 -1.54 0.15
C VAL A 177 -8.71 -2.98 0.62
N ASP A 178 -9.93 -3.50 0.58
CA ASP A 178 -10.25 -4.87 0.98
C ASP A 178 -9.43 -5.89 0.17
N ILE A 179 -9.25 -5.69 -1.15
CA ILE A 179 -8.43 -6.61 -1.95
C ILE A 179 -6.92 -6.50 -1.66
N LEU A 180 -6.42 -5.31 -1.32
CA LEU A 180 -5.02 -5.12 -0.91
C LEU A 180 -4.75 -5.78 0.45
N ASP A 181 -5.72 -5.74 1.35
CA ASP A 181 -5.69 -6.49 2.61
C ASP A 181 -5.66 -7.99 2.33
N GLU A 182 -6.46 -8.48 1.39
CA GLU A 182 -6.43 -9.89 0.97
C GLU A 182 -5.05 -10.30 0.40
N MET A 183 -4.36 -9.44 -0.35
CA MET A 183 -2.99 -9.71 -0.82
C MET A 183 -2.04 -9.94 0.36
N SER A 184 -2.14 -9.09 1.38
CA SER A 184 -1.32 -9.18 2.59
C SER A 184 -1.63 -10.45 3.39
N ILE A 185 -2.90 -10.77 3.58
CA ILE A 185 -3.39 -11.96 4.30
C ILE A 185 -2.94 -13.24 3.60
N CYS A 186 -3.07 -13.28 2.27
CA CYS A 186 -2.71 -14.45 1.47
C CYS A 186 -1.20 -14.60 1.23
N ASN A 187 -0.38 -13.66 1.73
CA ASN A 187 1.06 -13.59 1.49
C ASN A 187 1.44 -13.53 0.01
N ILE A 188 0.69 -12.75 -0.77
CA ILE A 188 0.98 -12.49 -2.18
C ILE A 188 1.82 -11.22 -2.24
N GLY A 189 3.02 -11.33 -2.82
CA GLY A 189 3.97 -10.20 -2.95
C GLY A 189 4.00 -9.56 -4.32
N ARG A 190 3.39 -10.21 -5.33
CA ARG A 190 3.46 -9.80 -6.73
C ARG A 190 2.06 -9.43 -7.20
N TYR A 191 1.72 -8.15 -7.11
CA TYR A 191 0.46 -7.63 -7.61
C TYR A 191 0.65 -6.27 -8.26
N ALA A 192 -0.27 -5.90 -9.16
CA ALA A 192 -0.31 -4.60 -9.80
C ALA A 192 -1.76 -4.11 -9.89
N VAL A 193 -1.96 -2.81 -9.66
CA VAL A 193 -3.24 -2.15 -9.93
C VAL A 193 -3.14 -1.53 -11.31
N VAL A 194 -4.05 -1.88 -12.20
CA VAL A 194 -4.05 -1.47 -13.61
C VAL A 194 -5.46 -1.03 -14.00
N ASP A 195 -5.55 -0.11 -14.95
CA ASP A 195 -6.82 0.34 -15.47
C ASP A 195 -7.58 -0.79 -16.18
N ILE A 196 -8.91 -0.77 -16.03
CA ILE A 196 -9.79 -1.73 -16.68
C ILE A 196 -9.90 -1.44 -18.18
N THR A 197 -9.89 -2.49 -18.99
CA THR A 197 -10.10 -2.35 -20.44
C THR A 197 -11.58 -2.41 -20.81
N PRO A 198 -12.02 -1.80 -21.93
CA PRO A 198 -13.42 -1.84 -22.35
C PRO A 198 -13.98 -3.27 -22.51
N ALA A 199 -13.17 -4.21 -22.99
CA ALA A 199 -13.56 -5.62 -23.12
C ALA A 199 -13.84 -6.28 -21.75
N GLU A 200 -13.08 -5.91 -20.72
CA GLU A 200 -13.32 -6.40 -19.35
C GLU A 200 -14.57 -5.79 -18.72
N VAL A 201 -14.90 -4.53 -19.05
CA VAL A 201 -16.16 -3.91 -18.65
C VAL A 201 -17.36 -4.65 -19.26
N GLU A 202 -17.26 -5.07 -20.53
CA GLU A 202 -18.28 -5.92 -21.17
C GLU A 202 -18.37 -7.31 -20.53
N MET A 203 -17.24 -7.89 -20.14
CA MET A 203 -17.20 -9.16 -19.43
C MET A 203 -17.97 -9.06 -18.10
N ILE A 204 -17.75 -8.01 -17.31
CA ILE A 204 -18.48 -7.76 -16.06
C ILE A 204 -20.01 -7.71 -16.30
N LYS A 205 -20.45 -7.03 -17.37
CA LYS A 205 -21.87 -6.93 -17.73
C LYS A 205 -22.46 -8.28 -18.14
N THR A 206 -21.71 -9.08 -18.90
CA THR A 206 -22.13 -10.38 -19.42
C THR A 206 -22.34 -11.40 -18.30
N VAL A 207 -21.53 -11.30 -17.25
CA VAL A 207 -21.53 -12.20 -16.10
C VAL A 207 -22.76 -12.02 -15.19
N LYS A 208 -23.65 -11.05 -15.47
CA LYS A 208 -24.90 -10.77 -14.73
C LYS A 208 -24.68 -10.79 -13.22
N LEU A 209 -23.97 -9.77 -12.74
CA LEU A 209 -23.86 -9.46 -11.31
C LEU A 209 -25.23 -9.24 -10.67
#